data_AF-A0A395HB19-F1
#
_entry.id   AF-A0A395HB19-F1
#
_cell.length_a   1.000
_cell.length_b   1.000
_cell.length_c   1.000
_cell.angle_alpha   90.00
_cell.angle_beta   90.00
_cell.angle_gamma   90.00
#
_symmetry.space_group_name_H-M   'P 1'
#
loop_
_entity.id
_entity.type
_entity.pdbx_description
1 polymer ?
#
loop_
_entity_poly.entity_id
_entity_poly.type
_entity_poly.pdbx_seq_one_letter_code
_entity_poly.pdbx_strand_id
1 'polypeptide(L)'
;MAVPLPPTSTSLHHRDLPMTPSRIINIHGGVFMLGHSRMVSMPQIDDCLARNWIVVVPNHRLCPQVNILEGPITDCRDLLAWIYDGHMDAFLASESVQEVHGAQYQVDMDRVMAFGTSSGGTLALSLGYDVPRPVSAILDFYGAVHFTHPFWTQPLPDVARTLPPLDPSFLNQVYDEFPVPTDSSISLEGQTESGAAKGPNFSRPRDAFALTQVANGTVLQACYPGRDVREIDPVVQVREGFPPTFIVHGDQDTKVPIEVSRELWRVLREKGVECEMVEVPGEDHTFAMGMRAGSRTWELQRRGFDFLERVIGRG
;
A
#
# COMPACT_ATOMS: atom_id res chain seq x y z
N MET A 1 26.96 -36.84 34.75
CA MET A 1 26.36 -38.11 35.22
C MET A 1 24.95 -37.76 35.70
N ALA A 2 23.91 -38.15 34.93
CA ALA A 2 22.44 -38.01 35.15
C ALA A 2 21.90 -36.58 35.43
N VAL A 3 20.71 -36.15 35.01
CA VAL A 3 19.38 -36.80 34.96
C VAL A 3 18.50 -36.12 33.87
N PRO A 4 17.74 -36.85 33.03
CA PRO A 4 16.68 -36.31 32.19
C PRO A 4 15.30 -36.36 32.89
N LEU A 5 14.40 -35.42 32.57
CA LEU A 5 12.98 -35.44 32.95
C LEU A 5 12.09 -35.04 31.75
N PRO A 6 10.80 -35.44 31.73
CA PRO A 6 10.14 -36.20 30.65
C PRO A 6 9.36 -35.34 29.63
N PRO A 7 8.84 -35.94 28.53
CA PRO A 7 8.00 -35.23 27.58
C PRO A 7 6.58 -35.09 28.11
N THR A 8 6.02 -33.88 28.11
CA THR A 8 4.57 -33.69 28.23
C THR A 8 3.96 -33.66 26.84
N SER A 9 3.46 -34.83 26.44
CA SER A 9 2.45 -34.96 25.40
C SER A 9 1.20 -34.20 25.82
N THR A 10 0.80 -33.23 25.01
CA THR A 10 -0.61 -32.99 24.71
C THR A 10 -0.73 -32.93 23.20
N SER A 11 -1.05 -34.08 22.61
CA SER A 11 -1.50 -34.14 21.23
C SER A 11 -2.84 -33.41 21.13
N LEU A 12 -2.84 -32.25 20.49
CA LEU A 12 -3.95 -31.87 19.65
C LEU A 12 -3.54 -32.23 18.23
N HIS A 13 -4.27 -33.17 17.65
CA HIS A 13 -4.22 -33.48 16.23
C HIS A 13 -4.41 -32.17 15.44
N HIS A 14 -3.30 -31.55 15.01
CA HIS A 14 -3.33 -30.71 13.83
C HIS A 14 -3.73 -31.64 12.71
N ARG A 15 -4.99 -31.54 12.28
CA ARG A 15 -5.46 -32.17 11.06
C ARG A 15 -4.49 -31.78 9.95
N ASP A 16 -4.00 -32.78 9.23
CA ASP A 16 -3.33 -32.68 7.93
C ASP A 16 -4.30 -32.08 6.89
N LEU A 17 -4.79 -30.87 7.13
CA LEU A 17 -5.41 -30.04 6.10
C LEU A 17 -4.27 -29.24 5.47
N PRO A 18 -4.12 -29.25 4.14
CA PRO A 18 -3.20 -28.33 3.49
C PRO A 18 -3.61 -26.91 3.87
N MET A 19 -2.75 -26.22 4.62
CA MET A 19 -2.96 -24.82 4.96
C MET A 19 -2.82 -24.03 3.66
N THR A 20 -3.91 -23.50 3.12
CA THR A 20 -3.91 -22.60 1.97
C THR A 20 -3.55 -21.19 2.45
N PRO A 21 -2.31 -20.71 2.26
CA PRO A 21 -1.96 -19.38 2.73
C PRO A 21 -2.75 -18.33 1.92
N SER A 22 -3.30 -17.35 2.61
CA SER A 22 -3.88 -16.16 2.00
C SER A 22 -2.77 -15.30 1.40
N ARG A 23 -3.12 -14.45 0.44
CA ARG A 23 -2.19 -13.59 -0.28
C ARG A 23 -2.54 -12.15 0.02
N ILE A 24 -1.55 -11.33 0.33
CA ILE A 24 -1.75 -9.89 0.52
C ILE A 24 -0.74 -9.09 -0.28
N ILE A 25 -1.25 -8.18 -1.11
CA ILE A 25 -0.43 -7.25 -1.89
C ILE A 25 -0.18 -6.01 -1.02
N ASN A 26 1.08 -5.69 -0.74
CA ASN A 26 1.51 -4.52 0.01
C ASN A 26 2.06 -3.46 -0.95
N ILE A 27 1.32 -2.38 -1.18
CA ILE A 27 1.67 -1.38 -2.18
C ILE A 27 2.22 -0.13 -1.49
N HIS A 28 3.47 0.23 -1.83
CA HIS A 28 4.14 1.39 -1.24
C HIS A 28 3.50 2.72 -1.69
N GLY A 29 3.57 3.71 -0.80
CA GLY A 29 3.30 5.11 -1.12
C GLY A 29 4.48 5.82 -1.79
N GLY A 30 4.39 7.15 -1.88
CA GLY A 30 5.43 7.99 -2.49
C GLY A 30 4.91 8.95 -3.56
N VAL A 31 3.67 9.43 -3.41
CA VAL A 31 3.02 10.42 -4.29
C VAL A 31 3.07 10.04 -5.78
N PHE A 32 3.05 8.74 -6.09
CA PHE A 32 3.18 8.14 -7.42
C PHE A 32 4.51 8.38 -8.15
N MET A 33 5.38 9.25 -7.63
CA MET A 33 6.65 9.64 -8.26
C MET A 33 7.87 9.02 -7.56
N LEU A 34 7.68 8.50 -6.35
CA LEU A 34 8.71 7.97 -5.48
C LEU A 34 8.35 6.60 -4.92
N GLY A 35 9.38 5.91 -4.46
CA GLY A 35 9.32 4.71 -3.64
C GLY A 35 9.82 3.45 -4.32
N HIS A 36 9.77 2.35 -3.58
CA HIS A 36 10.16 1.01 -4.02
C HIS A 36 9.65 -0.07 -3.04
N SER A 37 9.70 -1.33 -3.46
CA SER A 37 9.22 -2.52 -2.75
C SER A 37 9.94 -2.85 -1.45
N ARG A 38 10.99 -2.11 -1.08
CA ARG A 38 11.69 -2.28 0.21
C ARG A 38 11.24 -1.24 1.24
N MET A 39 10.34 -0.33 0.86
CA MET A 39 9.66 0.60 1.78
C MET A 39 8.48 -0.08 2.46
N VAL A 40 8.79 -1.02 3.36
CA VAL A 40 7.79 -1.77 4.11
C VAL A 40 8.05 -1.66 5.61
N SER A 41 6.98 -1.69 6.40
CA SER A 41 7.08 -1.81 7.85
C SER A 41 7.29 -3.28 8.22
N MET A 42 8.50 -3.65 8.68
CA MET A 42 8.77 -5.03 9.10
C MET A 42 7.81 -5.56 10.16
N PRO A 43 7.38 -4.77 11.18
CA PRO A 43 6.32 -5.20 12.08
C PRO A 43 5.02 -5.62 11.36
N GLN A 44 4.60 -4.91 10.31
CA GLN A 44 3.42 -5.28 9.51
C GLN A 44 3.65 -6.57 8.71
N ILE A 45 4.86 -6.73 8.15
CA ILE A 45 5.25 -7.97 7.47
C ILE A 45 5.20 -9.15 8.44
N ASP A 46 5.77 -9.00 9.64
CA ASP A 46 5.79 -10.04 10.67
C ASP A 46 4.36 -10.41 11.14
N ASP A 47 3.45 -9.44 11.30
CA ASP A 47 2.04 -9.71 11.63
C ASP A 47 1.32 -10.47 10.51
N CYS A 48 1.57 -10.13 9.24
CA CYS A 48 1.02 -10.87 8.09
C CYS A 48 1.55 -12.32 8.05
N LEU A 49 2.86 -12.51 8.24
CA LEU A 49 3.48 -13.83 8.26
C LEU A 49 2.98 -14.68 9.44
N ALA A 50 2.74 -14.07 10.61
CA ALA A 50 2.17 -14.75 11.77
C ALA A 50 0.72 -15.24 11.53
N ARG A 51 -0.01 -14.61 10.59
CA ARG A 51 -1.34 -15.05 10.12
C ARG A 51 -1.25 -16.10 9.00
N ASN A 52 -0.05 -16.57 8.68
CA ASN A 52 0.22 -17.50 7.57
C ASN A 52 -0.18 -16.91 6.20
N TRP A 53 0.06 -15.61 6.00
CA TRP A 53 -0.17 -14.94 4.73
C TRP A 53 1.14 -14.78 3.94
N ILE A 54 1.05 -14.95 2.62
CA ILE A 54 2.11 -14.58 1.69
C ILE A 54 1.99 -13.09 1.40
N VAL A 55 3.08 -12.34 1.60
CA VAL A 55 3.13 -10.90 1.32
C VAL A 55 3.83 -10.66 -0.02
N VAL A 56 3.12 -10.01 -0.95
CA VAL A 56 3.64 -9.64 -2.27
C VAL A 56 3.86 -8.13 -2.30
N VAL A 57 5.08 -7.68 -2.58
CA VAL A 57 5.44 -6.25 -2.57
C VAL A 57 5.92 -5.81 -3.96
N PRO A 58 5.06 -5.18 -4.78
CA PRO A 58 5.44 -4.77 -6.14
C PRO A 58 6.34 -3.54 -6.16
N ASN A 59 7.13 -3.45 -7.23
CA ASN A 59 7.61 -2.18 -7.78
C ASN A 59 6.70 -1.83 -8.96
N HIS A 60 6.05 -0.66 -8.90
CA HIS A 60 5.26 -0.13 -10.01
C HIS A 60 6.00 1.03 -10.68
N ARG A 61 5.71 1.28 -11.96
CA ARG A 61 6.28 2.39 -12.72
C ARG A 61 5.87 3.72 -12.09
N LEU A 62 6.83 4.64 -12.03
CA LEU A 62 6.67 5.93 -11.37
C LEU A 62 6.32 7.04 -12.37
N CYS A 63 5.46 7.95 -11.92
CA CYS A 63 5.22 9.22 -12.60
C CYS A 63 6.48 10.10 -12.53
N PRO A 64 6.65 11.10 -13.43
CA PRO A 64 5.73 11.50 -14.51
C PRO A 64 6.03 10.85 -15.88
N GLN A 65 6.96 9.88 -15.98
CA GLN A 65 7.28 9.24 -17.27
C GLN A 65 6.08 8.46 -17.85
N VAL A 66 5.22 7.98 -16.96
CA VAL A 66 3.90 7.42 -17.26
C VAL A 66 2.89 8.12 -16.36
N ASN A 67 1.63 8.19 -16.79
CA ASN A 67 0.58 8.74 -15.94
C ASN A 67 0.06 7.69 -14.95
N ILE A 68 -0.68 8.13 -13.91
CA ILE A 68 -1.18 7.27 -12.83
C ILE A 68 -1.94 6.04 -13.36
N LEU A 69 -2.80 6.22 -14.38
CA LEU A 69 -3.62 5.14 -14.91
C LEU A 69 -2.80 4.11 -15.68
N GLU A 70 -2.00 4.56 -16.65
CA GLU A 70 -1.24 3.69 -17.56
C GLU A 70 0.03 3.07 -16.93
N GLY A 71 0.51 3.66 -15.84
CA GLY A 71 1.64 3.20 -15.07
C GLY A 71 1.20 2.51 -13.78
N PRO A 72 1.25 3.21 -12.63
CA PRO A 72 0.99 2.63 -11.31
C PRO A 72 -0.28 1.75 -11.21
N ILE A 73 -1.43 2.25 -11.69
CA ILE A 73 -2.70 1.50 -11.60
C ILE A 73 -2.64 0.25 -12.50
N THR A 74 -2.24 0.39 -13.77
CA THR A 74 -2.10 -0.75 -14.68
C THR A 74 -1.12 -1.79 -14.12
N ASP A 75 0.03 -1.39 -13.59
CA ASP A 75 1.03 -2.33 -13.06
C ASP A 75 0.50 -3.13 -11.86
N CYS A 76 -0.24 -2.50 -10.96
CA CYS A 76 -0.87 -3.21 -9.84
C CYS A 76 -1.99 -4.14 -10.32
N ARG A 77 -2.75 -3.77 -11.35
CA ARG A 77 -3.79 -4.62 -11.95
C ARG A 77 -3.19 -5.80 -12.72
N ASP A 78 -2.08 -5.60 -13.41
CA ASP A 78 -1.33 -6.65 -14.09
C ASP A 78 -0.75 -7.64 -13.08
N LEU A 79 -0.23 -7.17 -11.93
CA LEU A 79 0.15 -8.05 -10.84
C LEU A 79 -1.04 -8.87 -10.32
N LEU A 80 -2.20 -8.23 -10.12
CA LEU A 80 -3.40 -8.93 -9.66
C LEU A 80 -3.83 -10.03 -10.66
N ALA A 81 -3.83 -9.71 -11.95
CA ALA A 81 -4.09 -10.68 -13.01
C ALA A 81 -3.06 -11.83 -12.98
N TRP A 82 -1.77 -11.49 -12.85
CA TRP A 82 -0.69 -12.48 -12.76
C TRP A 82 -0.85 -13.44 -11.57
N ILE A 83 -1.33 -12.95 -10.43
CA ILE A 83 -1.69 -13.78 -9.27
C ILE A 83 -2.86 -14.69 -9.63
N TYR A 84 -3.96 -14.15 -10.17
CA TYR A 84 -5.15 -14.94 -10.50
C TYR A 84 -4.96 -15.96 -11.63
N ASP A 85 -4.02 -15.70 -12.53
CA ASP A 85 -3.62 -16.62 -13.60
C ASP A 85 -2.71 -17.76 -13.10
N GLY A 86 -2.42 -17.79 -11.78
CA GLY A 86 -1.66 -18.87 -11.13
C GLY A 86 -0.15 -18.79 -11.35
N HIS A 87 0.36 -17.69 -11.92
CA HIS A 87 1.78 -17.54 -12.17
C HIS A 87 2.60 -17.40 -10.88
N MET A 88 2.03 -16.81 -9.84
CA MET A 88 2.68 -16.78 -8.52
C MET A 88 2.88 -18.17 -7.94
N ASP A 89 1.88 -19.03 -8.06
CA ASP A 89 1.95 -20.39 -7.55
C ASP A 89 2.97 -21.22 -8.33
N ALA A 90 3.01 -21.05 -9.65
CA ALA A 90 4.05 -21.64 -10.49
C ALA A 90 5.46 -21.18 -10.09
N PHE A 91 5.63 -19.88 -9.79
CA PHE A 91 6.89 -19.32 -9.30
C PHE A 91 7.29 -19.88 -7.93
N LEU A 92 6.38 -19.88 -6.95
CA LEU A 92 6.65 -20.43 -5.63
C LEU A 92 7.01 -21.92 -5.69
N ALA A 93 6.32 -22.68 -6.54
CA ALA A 93 6.63 -24.09 -6.76
C ALA A 93 8.01 -24.32 -7.40
N SER A 94 8.48 -23.41 -8.26
CA SER A 94 9.83 -23.50 -8.85
C SER A 94 10.94 -23.06 -7.89
N GLU A 95 10.66 -22.12 -6.99
CA GLU A 95 11.62 -21.64 -5.98
C GLU A 95 11.71 -22.57 -4.76
N SER A 96 10.63 -23.31 -4.46
CA SER A 96 10.65 -24.32 -3.41
C SER A 96 11.52 -25.50 -3.84
N VAL A 97 12.79 -25.47 -3.42
CA VAL A 97 13.61 -26.68 -3.24
C VAL A 97 12.75 -27.68 -2.47
N GLN A 98 12.64 -28.91 -2.97
CA GLN A 98 12.08 -30.04 -2.24
C GLN A 98 12.52 -29.99 -0.77
N GLU A 99 11.64 -29.60 0.17
CA GLU A 99 11.68 -29.90 1.63
C GLU A 99 10.85 -28.90 2.46
N VAL A 100 9.52 -28.90 2.28
CA VAL A 100 8.61 -28.61 3.40
C VAL A 100 7.48 -29.66 3.39
N HIS A 101 7.74 -30.81 4.00
CA HIS A 101 6.74 -31.72 4.58
C HIS A 101 5.56 -32.16 3.68
N GLY A 102 5.79 -32.46 2.40
CA GLY A 102 4.79 -33.14 1.55
C GLY A 102 3.46 -32.37 1.34
N ALA A 103 3.37 -31.13 1.81
CA ALA A 103 2.22 -30.28 1.60
C ALA A 103 2.33 -29.65 0.20
N GLN A 104 1.47 -30.08 -0.72
CA GLN A 104 1.25 -29.30 -1.93
C GLN A 104 0.65 -27.96 -1.52
N TYR A 105 1.26 -26.85 -1.94
CA TYR A 105 0.65 -25.53 -1.82
C TYR A 105 -0.68 -25.55 -2.59
N GLN A 106 -1.79 -25.65 -1.87
CA GLN A 106 -3.10 -25.48 -2.47
C GLN A 106 -3.38 -23.99 -2.66
N VAL A 107 -3.90 -23.66 -3.83
CA VAL A 107 -4.17 -22.30 -4.25
C VAL A 107 -5.57 -21.92 -3.81
N ASP A 108 -5.68 -20.89 -2.98
CA ASP A 108 -6.94 -20.27 -2.62
C ASP A 108 -6.99 -18.87 -3.24
N MET A 109 -7.59 -18.80 -4.44
CA MET A 109 -7.78 -17.55 -5.16
C MET A 109 -8.91 -16.70 -4.55
N ASP A 110 -9.70 -17.22 -3.63
CA ASP A 110 -10.75 -16.45 -2.95
C ASP A 110 -10.16 -15.57 -1.83
N ARG A 111 -8.85 -15.71 -1.54
CA ARG A 111 -8.12 -15.03 -0.46
C ARG A 111 -6.96 -14.16 -0.93
N VAL A 112 -7.20 -13.32 -1.93
CA VAL A 112 -6.25 -12.29 -2.39
C VAL A 112 -6.70 -10.92 -1.89
N MET A 113 -5.94 -10.33 -0.97
CA MET A 113 -6.22 -9.03 -0.34
C MET A 113 -5.19 -7.99 -0.80
N ALA A 114 -5.46 -6.72 -0.57
CA ALA A 114 -4.49 -5.65 -0.80
C ALA A 114 -4.48 -4.62 0.32
N PHE A 115 -3.31 -4.05 0.58
CA PHE A 115 -3.19 -2.84 1.37
C PHE A 115 -2.13 -1.93 0.78
N GLY A 116 -2.21 -0.65 1.14
CA GLY A 116 -1.18 0.30 0.75
C GLY A 116 -1.25 1.58 1.56
N THR A 117 -0.17 2.35 1.50
CA THR A 117 0.00 3.60 2.25
C THR A 117 -0.03 4.80 1.32
N SER A 118 -0.75 5.87 1.68
CA SER A 118 -0.79 7.12 0.90
C SER A 118 -1.19 6.87 -0.57
N SER A 119 -0.35 7.21 -1.56
CA SER A 119 -0.61 6.87 -2.96
C SER A 119 -0.77 5.36 -3.21
N GLY A 120 -0.10 4.51 -2.43
CA GLY A 120 -0.28 3.05 -2.45
C GLY A 120 -1.67 2.61 -1.97
N GLY A 121 -2.31 3.40 -1.09
CA GLY A 121 -3.71 3.21 -0.70
C GLY A 121 -4.66 3.40 -1.89
N THR A 122 -4.42 4.42 -2.72
CA THR A 122 -5.12 4.61 -4.01
C THR A 122 -4.96 3.39 -4.91
N LEU A 123 -3.74 2.88 -5.02
CA LEU A 123 -3.43 1.72 -5.86
C LEU A 123 -4.08 0.44 -5.32
N ALA A 124 -4.12 0.23 -4.01
CA ALA A 124 -4.83 -0.89 -3.39
C ALA A 124 -6.34 -0.79 -3.66
N LEU A 125 -6.92 0.40 -3.54
CA LEU A 125 -8.32 0.65 -3.89
C LEU A 125 -8.61 0.43 -5.38
N SER A 126 -7.63 0.69 -6.26
CA SER A 126 -7.75 0.46 -7.70
C SER A 126 -7.92 -1.01 -8.10
N LEU A 127 -7.62 -1.93 -7.19
CA LEU A 127 -7.82 -3.38 -7.34
C LEU A 127 -9.26 -3.81 -7.00
N GLY A 128 -10.12 -2.89 -6.55
CA GLY A 128 -11.54 -3.13 -6.30
C GLY A 128 -12.45 -2.76 -7.47
N TYR A 129 -11.93 -2.16 -8.54
CA TYR A 129 -12.72 -1.68 -9.68
C TYR A 129 -11.97 -1.81 -11.01
N ASP A 130 -12.73 -1.93 -12.10
CA ASP A 130 -12.25 -2.08 -13.49
C ASP A 130 -11.18 -3.17 -13.65
N VAL A 131 -11.36 -4.26 -12.91
CA VAL A 131 -10.59 -5.50 -13.01
C VAL A 131 -11.55 -6.67 -13.21
N PRO A 132 -11.17 -7.74 -13.93
CA PRO A 132 -12.04 -8.90 -14.15
C PRO A 132 -12.46 -9.58 -12.84
N ARG A 133 -11.55 -9.61 -11.88
CA ARG A 133 -11.76 -10.16 -10.54
C ARG A 133 -11.11 -9.24 -9.52
N PRO A 134 -11.88 -8.57 -8.63
CA PRO A 134 -11.31 -7.72 -7.60
C PRO A 134 -10.73 -8.53 -6.45
N VAL A 135 -9.85 -7.90 -5.68
CA VAL A 135 -9.36 -8.43 -4.39
C VAL A 135 -10.53 -8.67 -3.41
N SER A 136 -10.37 -9.60 -2.48
CA SER A 136 -11.42 -9.98 -1.53
C SER A 136 -11.61 -9.01 -0.38
N ALA A 137 -10.57 -8.22 -0.03
CA ALA A 137 -10.65 -7.16 0.96
C ALA A 137 -9.49 -6.15 0.79
N ILE A 138 -9.71 -4.91 1.22
CA ILE A 138 -8.77 -3.79 1.09
C ILE A 138 -8.51 -3.15 2.45
N LEU A 139 -7.25 -2.85 2.74
CA LEU A 139 -6.84 -2.03 3.88
C LEU A 139 -6.14 -0.77 3.38
N ASP A 140 -6.77 0.38 3.57
CA ASP A 140 -6.27 1.68 3.13
C ASP A 140 -5.62 2.42 4.31
N PHE A 141 -4.32 2.69 4.22
CA PHE A 141 -3.61 3.55 5.16
C PHE A 141 -3.50 4.95 4.57
N TYR A 142 -4.32 5.88 5.10
CA TYR A 142 -4.32 7.31 4.77
C TYR A 142 -4.20 7.57 3.26
N GLY A 143 -5.00 6.83 2.48
CA GLY A 143 -4.93 6.83 1.03
C GLY A 143 -5.15 8.20 0.39
N ALA A 144 -4.43 8.46 -0.69
CA ALA A 144 -4.70 9.63 -1.52
C ALA A 144 -6.00 9.38 -2.33
N VAL A 145 -7.11 9.93 -1.84
CA VAL A 145 -8.44 9.72 -2.43
C VAL A 145 -9.21 11.04 -2.50
N HIS A 146 -10.41 11.02 -3.09
CA HIS A 146 -11.24 12.22 -3.25
C HIS A 146 -10.47 13.32 -3.99
N PHE A 147 -9.95 13.00 -5.17
CA PHE A 147 -9.09 13.87 -5.98
C PHE A 147 -9.76 15.16 -6.44
N THR A 148 -11.09 15.23 -6.36
CA THR A 148 -11.85 16.49 -6.58
C THR A 148 -11.84 17.44 -5.38
N HIS A 149 -11.32 17.01 -4.22
CA HIS A 149 -11.21 17.86 -3.04
C HIS A 149 -10.22 19.02 -3.30
N PRO A 150 -10.54 20.28 -2.95
CA PRO A 150 -9.72 21.45 -3.28
C PRO A 150 -8.27 21.38 -2.78
N PHE A 151 -8.03 20.64 -1.69
CA PHE A 151 -6.71 20.40 -1.12
C PHE A 151 -5.67 19.98 -2.17
N TRP A 152 -6.03 19.11 -3.11
CA TRP A 152 -5.08 18.57 -4.10
C TRP A 152 -4.53 19.60 -5.09
N THR A 153 -5.11 20.81 -5.09
CA THR A 153 -4.72 21.95 -5.94
C THR A 153 -4.19 23.13 -5.14
N GLN A 154 -4.04 22.97 -3.81
CA GLN A 154 -3.56 24.03 -2.93
C GLN A 154 -2.10 23.79 -2.54
N PRO A 155 -1.28 24.85 -2.46
CA PRO A 155 0.08 24.75 -1.93
C PRO A 155 0.09 24.25 -0.48
N LEU A 156 1.16 23.55 -0.12
CA LEU A 156 1.47 23.12 1.24
C LEU A 156 2.63 23.98 1.79
N PRO A 157 2.35 25.07 2.54
CA PRO A 157 3.37 26.02 2.98
C PRO A 157 4.49 25.37 3.79
N ASP A 158 4.15 24.37 4.61
CA ASP A 158 5.12 23.68 5.45
C ASP A 158 6.12 22.87 4.64
N VAL A 159 5.67 22.26 3.53
CA VAL A 159 6.57 21.57 2.60
C VAL A 159 7.38 22.59 1.80
N ALA A 160 6.74 23.66 1.31
CA ALA A 160 7.41 24.72 0.56
C ALA A 160 8.57 25.36 1.34
N ARG A 161 8.44 25.51 2.67
CA ARG A 161 9.50 26.03 3.54
C ARG A 161 10.73 25.12 3.64
N THR A 162 10.63 23.85 3.27
CA THR A 162 11.76 22.91 3.29
C THR A 162 12.52 22.86 1.97
N LEU A 163 11.96 23.43 0.89
CA LEU A 163 12.59 23.41 -0.43
C LEU A 163 13.75 24.42 -0.50
N PRO A 164 14.94 23.99 -0.97
CA PRO A 164 15.98 24.95 -1.37
C PRO A 164 15.59 25.66 -2.67
N PRO A 165 16.31 26.71 -3.08
CA PRO A 165 16.20 27.24 -4.42
C PRO A 165 16.54 26.14 -5.44
N LEU A 166 15.58 25.79 -6.29
CA LEU A 166 15.71 24.73 -7.29
C LEU A 166 15.56 25.33 -8.68
N ASP A 167 16.47 24.98 -9.57
CA ASP A 167 16.45 25.44 -10.95
C ASP A 167 15.44 24.63 -11.79
N PRO A 168 14.57 25.26 -12.60
CA PRO A 168 13.61 24.53 -13.42
C PRO A 168 14.23 23.54 -14.42
N SER A 169 15.41 23.84 -14.98
CA SER A 169 16.10 22.92 -15.88
C SER A 169 16.61 21.68 -15.14
N PHE A 170 17.02 21.84 -13.87
CA PHE A 170 17.36 20.72 -13.00
C PHE A 170 16.13 19.85 -12.70
N LEU A 171 15.00 20.45 -12.33
CA LEU A 171 13.76 19.71 -12.09
C LEU A 171 13.28 18.93 -13.32
N ASN A 172 13.41 19.53 -14.51
CA ASN A 172 12.99 18.92 -15.76
C ASN A 172 13.83 17.70 -16.19
N GLN A 173 15.02 17.49 -15.59
CA GLN A 173 15.81 16.26 -15.84
C GLN A 173 15.05 14.99 -15.45
N VAL A 174 14.01 15.09 -14.59
CA VAL A 174 13.15 13.95 -14.29
C VAL A 174 12.58 13.34 -15.58
N TYR A 175 12.20 14.15 -16.58
CA TYR A 175 11.59 13.66 -17.81
C TYR A 175 12.57 12.90 -18.73
N ASP A 176 13.87 12.99 -18.48
CA ASP A 176 14.91 12.29 -19.25
C ASP A 176 15.16 10.86 -18.73
N GLU A 177 14.53 10.46 -17.62
CA GLU A 177 14.75 9.14 -17.01
C GLU A 177 14.15 8.01 -17.87
N PHE A 178 15.00 7.09 -18.33
CA PHE A 178 14.63 5.91 -19.09
C PHE A 178 15.53 4.70 -18.73
N PRO A 179 15.00 3.46 -18.63
CA PRO A 179 13.58 3.09 -18.75
C PRO A 179 12.72 3.73 -17.65
N VAL A 180 11.39 3.68 -17.80
CA VAL A 180 10.44 4.22 -16.81
C VAL A 180 10.81 3.65 -15.43
N PRO A 181 11.17 4.50 -14.45
CA PRO A 181 11.68 4.00 -13.18
C PRO A 181 10.62 3.25 -12.38
N THR A 182 11.04 2.19 -11.71
CA THR A 182 10.21 1.42 -10.78
C THR A 182 10.80 1.39 -9.37
N ASP A 183 11.91 2.11 -9.16
CA ASP A 183 12.61 2.26 -7.88
C ASP A 183 13.20 3.67 -7.87
N SER A 184 12.73 4.50 -6.93
CA SER A 184 13.47 5.68 -6.52
C SER A 184 13.97 5.42 -5.12
N SER A 185 15.28 5.28 -4.95
CA SER A 185 16.02 4.77 -3.77
C SER A 185 15.76 5.43 -2.39
N ILE A 186 14.74 6.27 -2.25
CA ILE A 186 14.34 7.04 -1.07
C ILE A 186 12.79 7.12 -1.00
N SER A 187 12.23 6.89 0.19
CA SER A 187 10.83 7.26 0.52
C SER A 187 10.64 8.79 0.51
N LEU A 188 9.42 9.29 0.31
CA LEU A 188 9.07 10.70 0.55
C LEU A 188 9.58 11.22 1.93
N GLU A 189 9.73 10.32 2.91
CA GLU A 189 10.26 10.63 4.25
C GLU A 189 11.78 10.55 4.39
N GLY A 190 12.53 10.30 3.32
CA GLY A 190 13.97 10.14 3.39
C GLY A 190 14.46 8.79 3.92
N GLN A 191 13.58 7.79 4.03
CA GLN A 191 13.98 6.47 4.51
C GLN A 191 14.78 5.72 3.45
N THR A 192 15.99 5.32 3.81
CA THR A 192 16.78 4.30 3.12
C THR A 192 16.49 2.92 3.73
N GLU A 193 16.84 1.85 3.01
CA GLU A 193 16.77 0.45 3.48
C GLU A 193 17.40 0.21 4.87
N SER A 194 18.28 1.11 5.31
CA SER A 194 18.96 1.06 6.61
C SER A 194 18.18 1.69 7.78
N GLY A 195 16.92 2.09 7.60
CA GLY A 195 16.07 2.65 8.67
C GLY A 195 16.53 4.03 9.20
N ALA A 196 17.48 4.68 8.54
CA ALA A 196 17.91 6.02 8.87
C ALA A 196 17.23 7.00 7.91
N ALA A 197 16.31 7.82 8.41
CA ALA A 197 15.71 8.90 7.66
C ALA A 197 16.79 9.95 7.32
N LYS A 198 17.39 9.86 6.13
CA LYS A 198 18.07 10.99 5.51
C LYS A 198 17.00 11.65 4.66
N GLY A 199 16.38 12.71 5.19
CA GLY A 199 15.33 13.50 4.50
C GLY A 199 15.61 13.76 3.00
N PRO A 200 14.62 14.27 2.25
CA PRO A 200 14.66 14.31 0.79
C PRO A 200 16.01 14.80 0.23
N ASN A 201 16.56 14.07 -0.72
CA ASN A 201 17.85 14.41 -1.31
C ASN A 201 17.65 15.35 -2.51
N PHE A 202 17.67 16.66 -2.27
CA PHE A 202 17.49 17.67 -3.30
C PHE A 202 18.61 17.76 -4.36
N SER A 203 19.67 16.93 -4.26
CA SER A 203 20.62 16.75 -5.36
C SER A 203 20.13 15.76 -6.44
N ARG A 204 19.02 15.06 -6.18
CA ARG A 204 18.37 14.16 -7.15
C ARG A 204 17.20 14.88 -7.82
N PRO A 205 17.16 14.96 -9.17
CA PRO A 205 16.09 15.63 -9.89
C PRO A 205 14.68 15.14 -9.51
N ARG A 206 14.47 13.82 -9.45
CA ARG A 206 13.19 13.21 -9.09
C ARG A 206 12.70 13.59 -7.69
N ASP A 207 13.57 13.47 -6.67
CA ASP A 207 13.22 13.83 -5.29
C ASP A 207 12.85 15.32 -5.22
N ALA A 208 13.66 16.19 -5.83
CA ALA A 208 13.38 17.62 -5.90
C ALA A 208 12.08 17.94 -6.65
N PHE A 209 11.83 17.28 -7.78
CA PHE A 209 10.62 17.42 -8.58
C PHE A 209 9.38 17.02 -7.78
N ALA A 210 9.37 15.82 -7.20
CA ALA A 210 8.24 15.31 -6.44
C ALA A 210 7.88 16.22 -5.26
N LEU A 211 8.86 16.63 -4.44
CA LEU A 211 8.62 17.52 -3.31
C LEU A 211 8.20 18.92 -3.76
N THR A 212 8.66 19.39 -4.92
CA THR A 212 8.17 20.64 -5.54
C THR A 212 6.69 20.53 -5.93
N GLN A 213 6.27 19.40 -6.52
CA GLN A 213 4.86 19.20 -6.86
C GLN A 213 3.97 19.13 -5.62
N VAL A 214 4.43 18.47 -4.56
CA VAL A 214 3.74 18.41 -3.26
C VAL A 214 3.61 19.80 -2.66
N ALA A 215 4.70 20.57 -2.58
CA ALA A 215 4.70 21.92 -2.04
C ALA A 215 3.73 22.87 -2.78
N ASN A 216 3.60 22.68 -4.09
CA ASN A 216 2.78 23.56 -4.93
C ASN A 216 1.33 23.09 -5.10
N GLY A 217 0.95 21.90 -4.60
CA GLY A 217 -0.38 21.34 -4.86
C GLY A 217 -0.58 20.96 -6.33
N THR A 218 0.44 20.37 -6.95
CA THR A 218 0.45 20.08 -8.41
C THR A 218 0.74 18.61 -8.73
N VAL A 219 0.73 17.73 -7.72
CA VAL A 219 0.97 16.28 -7.88
C VAL A 219 0.07 15.67 -8.96
N LEU A 220 -1.24 15.88 -8.89
CA LEU A 220 -2.18 15.32 -9.87
C LEU A 220 -1.97 15.91 -11.27
N GLN A 221 -1.62 17.20 -11.37
CA GLN A 221 -1.32 17.83 -12.65
C GLN A 221 -0.06 17.21 -13.29
N ALA A 222 0.98 16.91 -12.50
CA ALA A 222 2.21 16.29 -12.99
C ALA A 222 2.02 14.81 -13.33
N CYS A 223 1.20 14.09 -12.56
CA CYS A 223 1.07 12.63 -12.66
C CYS A 223 -0.12 12.17 -13.53
N TYR A 224 -1.11 13.03 -13.77
CA TYR A 224 -2.28 12.72 -14.61
C TYR A 224 -2.67 13.93 -15.49
N PRO A 225 -1.72 14.46 -16.30
CA PRO A 225 -1.91 15.71 -17.02
C PRO A 225 -3.04 15.62 -18.06
N GLY A 226 -3.88 16.66 -18.11
CA GLY A 226 -4.86 16.86 -19.18
C GLY A 226 -6.07 15.92 -19.15
N ARG A 227 -6.27 15.15 -18.08
CA ARG A 227 -7.38 14.21 -17.92
C ARG A 227 -8.22 14.51 -16.69
N ASP A 228 -9.44 13.95 -16.64
CA ASP A 228 -10.32 14.09 -15.47
C ASP A 228 -9.86 13.13 -14.37
N VAL A 229 -9.45 13.68 -13.22
CA VAL A 229 -8.98 12.90 -12.06
C VAL A 229 -10.05 11.95 -11.51
N ARG A 230 -11.34 12.17 -11.81
CA ARG A 230 -12.43 11.25 -11.46
C ARG A 230 -12.28 9.86 -12.08
N GLU A 231 -11.54 9.74 -13.17
CA GLU A 231 -11.27 8.46 -13.83
C GLU A 231 -10.40 7.53 -12.97
N ILE A 232 -9.60 8.10 -12.06
CA ILE A 232 -8.67 7.36 -11.19
C ILE A 232 -8.99 7.50 -9.70
N ASP A 233 -10.01 8.30 -9.34
CA ASP A 233 -10.38 8.58 -7.96
C ASP A 233 -11.22 7.43 -7.37
N PRO A 234 -10.71 6.69 -6.36
CA PRO A 234 -11.46 5.58 -5.77
C PRO A 234 -12.84 5.98 -5.26
N VAL A 235 -13.03 7.19 -4.73
CA VAL A 235 -14.32 7.66 -4.21
C VAL A 235 -15.41 7.64 -5.29
N VAL A 236 -15.05 7.97 -6.53
CA VAL A 236 -15.98 7.97 -7.67
C VAL A 236 -16.28 6.55 -8.15
N GLN A 237 -15.34 5.63 -7.93
CA GLN A 237 -15.39 4.27 -8.47
C GLN A 237 -16.09 3.26 -7.54
N VAL A 238 -16.28 3.61 -6.25
CA VAL A 238 -17.02 2.77 -5.30
C VAL A 238 -18.47 2.56 -5.78
N ARG A 239 -18.87 1.28 -5.79
CA ARG A 239 -20.20 0.79 -6.21
C ARG A 239 -20.63 -0.38 -5.35
N GLU A 240 -21.87 -0.82 -5.51
CA GLU A 240 -22.33 -2.07 -4.88
C GLU A 240 -21.43 -3.23 -5.32
N GLY A 241 -21.05 -4.10 -4.38
CA GLY A 241 -20.11 -5.20 -4.62
C GLY A 241 -18.62 -4.80 -4.64
N PHE A 242 -18.28 -3.55 -4.33
CA PHE A 242 -16.88 -3.18 -4.06
C PHE A 242 -16.31 -3.98 -2.88
N PRO A 243 -15.01 -4.32 -2.86
CA PRO A 243 -14.45 -5.14 -1.78
C PRO A 243 -14.62 -4.51 -0.39
N PRO A 244 -14.88 -5.32 0.65
CA PRO A 244 -14.83 -4.87 2.03
C PRO A 244 -13.54 -4.08 2.32
N THR A 245 -13.69 -2.89 2.89
CA THR A 245 -12.59 -1.92 3.01
C THR A 245 -12.45 -1.41 4.43
N PHE A 246 -11.23 -1.49 4.98
CA PHE A 246 -10.88 -0.87 6.26
C PHE A 246 -9.97 0.34 6.01
N ILE A 247 -10.23 1.45 6.69
CA ILE A 247 -9.46 2.69 6.54
C ILE A 247 -8.75 3.03 7.85
N VAL A 248 -7.46 3.34 7.80
CA VAL A 248 -6.65 3.83 8.92
C VAL A 248 -6.12 5.22 8.56
N HIS A 249 -6.40 6.25 9.37
CA HIS A 249 -5.92 7.61 9.08
C HIS A 249 -5.55 8.35 10.37
N GLY A 250 -4.45 9.11 10.39
CA GLY A 250 -4.03 9.89 11.56
C GLY A 250 -4.83 11.18 11.75
N ASP A 251 -5.36 11.46 12.93
CA ASP A 251 -6.26 12.62 13.12
C ASP A 251 -5.56 13.99 13.11
N GLN A 252 -4.22 14.01 13.04
CA GLN A 252 -3.38 15.21 12.88
C GLN A 252 -2.57 15.18 11.58
N ASP A 253 -3.05 14.48 10.56
CA ASP A 253 -2.40 14.44 9.25
C ASP A 253 -2.31 15.84 8.62
N THR A 254 -1.07 16.34 8.50
CA THR A 254 -0.74 17.66 7.95
C THR A 254 -0.48 17.64 6.45
N LYS A 255 -0.43 16.45 5.83
CA LYS A 255 -0.06 16.27 4.41
C LYS A 255 -1.20 15.79 3.55
N VAL A 256 -2.18 15.11 4.11
CA VAL A 256 -3.44 14.75 3.45
C VAL A 256 -4.56 14.91 4.47
N PRO A 257 -5.55 15.79 4.25
CA PRO A 257 -6.59 16.03 5.23
C PRO A 257 -7.47 14.79 5.42
N ILE A 258 -7.73 14.41 6.67
CA ILE A 258 -8.53 13.23 7.03
C ILE A 258 -9.93 13.23 6.41
N GLU A 259 -10.45 14.40 6.04
CA GLU A 259 -11.71 14.59 5.32
C GLU A 259 -11.78 13.77 4.02
N VAL A 260 -10.66 13.53 3.32
CA VAL A 260 -10.69 12.70 2.10
C VAL A 260 -10.99 11.23 2.43
N SER A 261 -10.42 10.70 3.52
CA SER A 261 -10.70 9.34 3.99
C SER A 261 -12.10 9.23 4.59
N ARG A 262 -12.57 10.25 5.30
CA ARG A 262 -13.96 10.31 5.79
C ARG A 262 -14.97 10.30 4.63
N GLU A 263 -14.65 10.95 3.51
CA GLU A 263 -15.50 10.92 2.32
C GLU A 263 -15.53 9.51 1.70
N LEU A 264 -14.38 8.85 1.53
CA LEU A 264 -14.34 7.46 1.09
C LEU A 264 -15.19 6.55 1.99
N TRP A 265 -15.04 6.70 3.31
CA TRP A 265 -15.82 5.94 4.29
C TRP A 265 -17.33 6.19 4.16
N ARG A 266 -17.75 7.46 3.97
CA ARG A 266 -19.15 7.82 3.72
C ARG A 266 -19.69 7.12 2.47
N VAL A 267 -18.97 7.19 1.36
CA VAL A 267 -19.40 6.59 0.08
C VAL A 267 -19.47 5.07 0.15
N LEU A 268 -18.49 4.40 0.78
CA LEU A 268 -18.52 2.95 1.01
C LEU A 268 -19.80 2.53 1.75
N ARG A 269 -20.17 3.25 2.81
CA ARG A 269 -21.39 2.99 3.59
C ARG A 269 -22.66 3.22 2.76
N GLU A 270 -22.71 4.29 1.98
CA GLU A 270 -23.86 4.59 1.13
C GLU A 270 -24.08 3.56 0.03
N LYS A 271 -23.01 2.93 -0.45
CA LYS A 271 -23.05 1.82 -1.41
C LYS A 271 -23.26 0.45 -0.79
N GLY A 272 -23.44 0.37 0.54
CA GLY A 272 -23.66 -0.87 1.26
C GLY A 272 -22.43 -1.78 1.36
N VAL A 273 -21.23 -1.23 1.17
CA VAL A 273 -19.96 -1.98 1.28
C VAL A 273 -19.64 -2.19 2.76
N GLU A 274 -19.25 -3.42 3.14
CA GLU A 274 -18.73 -3.67 4.50
C GLU A 274 -17.46 -2.85 4.71
N CYS A 275 -17.50 -1.92 5.67
CA CYS A 275 -16.37 -1.04 5.91
C CYS A 275 -16.28 -0.57 7.35
N GLU A 276 -15.04 -0.32 7.78
CA GLU A 276 -14.71 0.26 9.07
C GLU A 276 -13.61 1.32 8.87
N MET A 277 -13.56 2.30 9.77
CA MET A 277 -12.51 3.31 9.79
C MET A 277 -11.99 3.50 11.21
N VAL A 278 -10.69 3.68 11.36
CA VAL A 278 -10.06 4.11 12.61
C VAL A 278 -9.27 5.40 12.37
N GLU A 279 -9.57 6.40 13.20
CA GLU A 279 -8.77 7.61 13.31
C GLU A 279 -7.73 7.40 14.41
N VAL A 280 -6.45 7.57 14.08
CA VAL A 280 -5.33 7.29 14.99
C VAL A 280 -4.93 8.60 15.70
N PRO A 281 -5.15 8.72 17.02
CA PRO A 281 -5.02 10.00 17.70
C PRO A 281 -3.58 10.50 17.78
N GLY A 282 -3.36 11.74 17.34
CA GLY A 282 -2.08 12.47 17.42
C GLY A 282 -1.07 12.10 16.33
N GLU A 283 -1.44 11.27 15.36
CA GLU A 283 -0.54 10.80 14.32
C GLU A 283 -0.65 11.62 13.03
N ASP A 284 0.49 11.84 12.38
CA ASP A 284 0.64 12.55 11.10
C ASP A 284 0.75 11.55 9.92
N HIS A 285 0.73 12.02 8.67
CA HIS A 285 0.58 11.21 7.43
C HIS A 285 1.42 9.94 7.34
N THR A 286 2.63 9.93 7.90
CA THR A 286 3.63 8.89 7.64
C THR A 286 3.81 7.95 8.83
N PHE A 287 2.82 7.90 9.74
CA PHE A 287 2.97 7.17 11.00
C PHE A 287 3.24 5.69 10.78
N ALA A 288 2.72 5.05 9.72
CA ALA A 288 2.82 3.59 9.55
C ALA A 288 4.27 3.06 9.45
N MET A 289 5.19 3.88 8.94
CA MET A 289 6.61 3.52 8.83
C MET A 289 7.36 3.66 10.17
N GLY A 290 6.86 4.48 11.09
CA GLY A 290 7.48 4.75 12.40
C GLY A 290 6.90 3.94 13.56
N MET A 291 5.87 3.14 13.32
CA MET A 291 5.14 2.43 14.37
C MET A 291 6.00 1.36 15.03
N ARG A 292 5.82 1.21 16.34
CA ARG A 292 6.43 0.13 17.13
C ARG A 292 5.37 -0.89 17.50
N ALA A 293 5.69 -2.17 17.33
CA ALA A 293 4.82 -3.26 17.79
C ALA A 293 4.47 -3.09 19.28
N GLY A 294 3.20 -3.29 19.62
CA GLY A 294 2.65 -3.11 20.97
C GLY A 294 2.38 -1.66 21.39
N SER A 295 2.66 -0.66 20.54
CA SER A 295 2.22 0.72 20.79
C SER A 295 0.71 0.89 20.57
N ARG A 296 0.13 1.96 21.12
CA ARG A 296 -1.30 2.29 20.87
C ARG A 296 -1.60 2.43 19.37
N THR A 297 -0.72 3.11 18.64
CA THR A 297 -0.78 3.31 17.18
C THR A 297 -0.80 1.96 16.45
N TRP A 298 0.08 1.04 16.85
CA TRP A 298 0.15 -0.31 16.31
C TRP A 298 -1.13 -1.12 16.54
N GLU A 299 -1.69 -1.10 17.76
CA GLU A 299 -2.91 -1.85 18.06
C GLU A 299 -4.13 -1.29 17.28
N LEU A 300 -4.20 0.04 17.11
CA LEU A 300 -5.30 0.65 16.36
C LEU A 300 -5.28 0.27 14.89
N GLN A 301 -4.12 0.31 14.23
CA GLN A 301 -4.04 -0.11 12.82
C GLN A 301 -4.15 -1.62 12.63
N ARG A 302 -3.75 -2.42 13.62
CA ARG A 302 -3.82 -3.89 13.55
C ARG A 302 -5.26 -4.39 13.41
N ARG A 303 -6.23 -3.61 13.90
CA ARG A 303 -7.66 -3.83 13.64
C ARG A 303 -8.00 -3.92 12.15
N GLY A 304 -7.25 -3.24 11.29
CA GLY A 304 -7.37 -3.37 9.84
C GLY A 304 -6.98 -4.77 9.34
N PHE A 305 -5.86 -5.30 9.82
CA PHE A 305 -5.47 -6.68 9.50
C PHE A 305 -6.44 -7.71 10.10
N ASP A 306 -6.96 -7.47 11.30
CA ASP A 306 -8.01 -8.32 11.90
C ASP A 306 -9.31 -8.28 11.10
N PHE A 307 -9.67 -7.11 10.55
CA PHE A 307 -10.80 -6.96 9.64
C PHE A 307 -10.60 -7.80 8.38
N LEU A 308 -9.42 -7.71 7.75
CA LEU A 308 -9.08 -8.49 6.56
C LEU A 308 -9.23 -10.01 6.85
N GLU A 309 -8.63 -10.49 7.95
CA GLU A 309 -8.70 -11.88 8.39
C GLU A 309 -10.15 -12.35 8.59
N ARG A 310 -10.98 -11.51 9.22
CA ARG A 310 -12.39 -11.82 9.44
C ARG A 310 -13.18 -11.90 8.13
N VAL A 311 -12.86 -11.08 7.13
CA VAL A 311 -13.53 -11.13 5.82
C VAL A 311 -13.19 -12.42 5.10
N ILE A 312 -11.89 -12.76 5.00
CA ILE A 312 -11.47 -13.98 4.29
C ILE A 312 -11.80 -15.28 5.02
N GLY A 313 -12.00 -15.23 6.34
CA GLY A 313 -12.43 -16.37 7.15
C GLY A 313 -13.91 -16.75 7.00
N ARG A 314 -14.72 -15.90 6.34
CA ARG A 314 -16.13 -16.18 6.02
C ARG A 314 -16.33 -16.88 4.67
N GLY A 315 -15.32 -16.83 3.81
CA GLY A 315 -15.31 -17.44 2.47
C GLY A 315 -15.02 -18.93 2.51
#